data_AF-A0A3D8J805-F1
#
_entry.id   AF-A0A3D8J805-F1
#
_cell.length_a   1.000
_cell.length_b   1.000
_cell.length_c   1.000
_cell.angle_alpha   90.00
_cell.angle_beta   90.00
_cell.angle_gamma   90.00
#
_symmetry.space_group_name_H-M   'P 1'
#
loop_
_entity.id
_entity.type
_entity.pdbx_description
1 polymer ?
#
loop_
_entity_poly.entity_id
_entity_poly.type
_entity_poly.pdbx_seq_one_letter_code
_entity_poly.pdbx_strand_id
1 'polypeptide(L)'
;MIKSIFKFFFLHTTPFLFLICSCIFYLGCMAYFYDKEIWNHWVVEVRQYAIKEDKTKLLFYKQEQVEQKIYRAKANVLNIRELPSVDSKIIGKIYKNQEVVIFDIENSWGKMQKGYVFLDPKNIQKLDQTYQKPNLEQMAFYKVKVLAANIRKEPLSDSPIITKAYQGSIIEVQEIDAIWGKTKDGFVALRLLEKVDE
;
A
#
# COMPACT_ATOMS: atom_id res chain seq x y z
N MET A 1 11.49 -44.12 15.17
CA MET A 1 11.21 -43.56 16.52
C MET A 1 10.19 -42.42 16.48
N ILE A 2 10.38 -41.37 15.67
CA ILE A 2 9.51 -40.17 15.61
C ILE A 2 8.04 -40.47 15.23
N LYS A 3 7.78 -41.39 14.29
CA LYS A 3 6.39 -41.79 13.90
C LYS A 3 5.59 -42.45 15.03
N SER A 4 6.25 -43.04 16.02
CA SER A 4 5.60 -43.71 17.17
C SER A 4 5.16 -42.71 18.24
N ILE A 5 5.95 -41.64 18.43
CA ILE A 5 5.68 -40.58 19.40
C ILE A 5 4.48 -39.73 18.95
N PHE A 6 4.39 -39.38 17.66
CA PHE A 6 3.23 -38.65 17.14
C PHE A 6 1.92 -39.45 17.27
N LYS A 7 1.96 -40.77 17.08
CA LYS A 7 0.78 -41.63 17.24
C LYS A 7 0.32 -41.70 18.70
N PHE A 8 1.25 -41.73 19.65
CA PHE A 8 0.96 -41.69 21.08
C PHE A 8 0.33 -40.35 21.51
N PHE A 9 0.88 -39.22 21.03
CA PHE A 9 0.31 -37.90 21.30
C PHE A 9 -1.09 -37.76 20.70
N PHE A 10 -1.32 -38.15 19.45
CA PHE A 10 -2.65 -38.07 18.83
C PHE A 10 -3.69 -38.95 19.51
N LEU A 11 -3.31 -40.14 19.98
CA LEU A 11 -4.24 -41.08 20.62
C LEU A 11 -4.64 -40.64 22.03
N HIS A 12 -3.75 -39.92 22.73
CA HIS A 12 -4.00 -39.50 24.11
C HIS A 12 -4.41 -38.04 24.27
N THR A 13 -4.16 -37.12 23.33
CA THR A 13 -4.61 -35.72 23.45
C THR A 13 -5.99 -35.46 22.85
N THR A 14 -6.37 -36.22 21.82
CA THR A 14 -7.70 -36.10 21.19
C THR A 14 -8.88 -36.35 22.13
N PRO A 15 -8.89 -37.34 23.05
CA PRO A 15 -10.00 -37.51 24.00
C PRO A 15 -10.10 -36.38 25.02
N PHE A 16 -8.98 -35.80 25.47
CA PHE A 16 -9.01 -34.63 26.37
C PHE A 16 -9.52 -33.38 25.66
N LEU A 17 -9.13 -33.17 24.41
CA LEU A 17 -9.67 -32.06 23.60
C LEU A 17 -11.19 -32.22 23.39
N PHE A 18 -11.64 -33.45 23.15
CA PHE A 18 -13.07 -33.76 22.99
C PHE A 18 -13.86 -33.54 24.28
N LEU A 19 -13.27 -33.89 25.43
CA LEU A 19 -13.85 -33.65 26.76
C LEU A 19 -13.96 -32.15 27.08
N ILE A 20 -12.93 -31.37 26.73
CA ILE A 20 -12.95 -29.91 26.91
C ILE A 20 -14.02 -29.28 26.01
N CYS A 21 -14.08 -29.67 24.74
CA CYS A 21 -15.12 -29.20 23.82
C CYS A 21 -16.53 -29.58 24.28
N SER A 22 -16.73 -30.81 24.78
CA SER A 22 -18.04 -31.25 25.29
C SER A 22 -18.44 -30.57 26.60
N CYS A 23 -17.48 -30.28 27.50
CA CYS A 23 -17.73 -29.47 28.68
C CYS A 23 -18.10 -28.02 28.34
N ILE A 24 -17.42 -27.39 27.38
CA ILE A 24 -17.77 -26.04 26.92
C ILE A 24 -19.17 -26.03 26.28
N PHE A 25 -19.47 -27.05 25.46
CA PHE A 25 -20.79 -27.20 24.85
C PHE A 25 -21.89 -27.41 25.90
N TYR A 26 -21.67 -28.29 26.88
CA TYR A 26 -22.61 -28.55 27.96
C TYR A 26 -22.83 -27.33 28.87
N LEU A 27 -21.78 -26.58 29.19
CA LEU A 27 -21.89 -25.31 29.93
C LEU A 27 -22.66 -24.26 29.13
N GLY A 28 -22.45 -24.17 27.82
CA GLY A 28 -23.22 -23.30 26.93
C GLY A 28 -24.71 -23.69 26.86
N CYS A 29 -25.01 -24.98 26.78
CA CYS A 29 -26.38 -25.49 26.83
C CYS A 29 -27.03 -25.24 28.20
N MET A 30 -26.32 -25.51 29.30
CA MET A 30 -26.81 -25.26 30.66
C MET A 30 -27.11 -23.78 30.90
N ALA A 31 -26.25 -22.87 30.44
CA ALA A 31 -26.51 -21.43 30.50
C ALA A 31 -27.75 -21.01 29.67
N TYR A 32 -27.96 -21.63 28.50
CA TYR A 32 -29.15 -21.40 27.66
C TYR A 32 -30.46 -21.88 28.30
N PHE A 33 -30.43 -23.04 28.99
CA PHE A 33 -31.62 -23.63 29.62
C PHE A 33 -31.94 -23.05 31.02
N TYR A 34 -30.98 -22.44 31.71
CA TYR A 34 -31.17 -21.91 33.07
C TYR A 34 -31.71 -20.47 33.09
N ASP A 35 -31.30 -19.60 32.15
CA ASP A 35 -31.90 -18.26 31.96
C ASP A 35 -31.71 -17.74 30.53
N LYS A 36 -32.74 -17.94 29.71
CA LYS A 36 -32.77 -17.58 28.28
C LYS A 36 -32.60 -16.06 28.06
N GLU A 37 -33.04 -15.23 29.00
CA GLU A 37 -32.94 -13.76 28.86
C GLU A 37 -31.49 -13.31 29.04
N ILE A 38 -30.80 -13.83 30.06
CA ILE A 38 -29.38 -13.54 30.30
C ILE A 38 -28.52 -14.04 29.14
N TRP A 39 -28.81 -15.25 28.62
CA TRP A 39 -28.08 -15.76 27.45
C TRP A 39 -28.27 -14.87 26.22
N ASN A 40 -29.50 -14.42 25.95
CA ASN A 40 -29.78 -13.54 24.82
C ASN A 40 -29.10 -12.17 24.99
N HIS A 41 -29.11 -11.61 26.20
CA HIS A 41 -28.42 -10.37 26.52
C HIS A 41 -26.91 -10.50 26.24
N TRP A 42 -26.27 -11.54 26.78
CA TRP A 42 -24.85 -11.79 26.59
C TRP A 42 -24.48 -11.99 25.11
N VAL A 43 -25.27 -12.76 24.36
CA VAL A 43 -25.04 -12.95 22.91
C VAL A 43 -25.20 -11.66 22.13
N VAL A 44 -26.19 -10.84 22.45
CA VAL A 44 -26.34 -9.51 21.83
C VAL A 44 -25.13 -8.65 22.16
N GLU A 45 -24.68 -8.58 23.40
CA GLU A 45 -23.52 -7.79 23.82
C GLU A 45 -22.22 -8.24 23.13
N VAL A 46 -21.93 -9.54 23.11
CA VAL A 46 -20.76 -10.11 22.42
C VAL A 46 -20.82 -9.80 20.93
N ARG A 47 -22.00 -9.92 20.31
CA ARG A 47 -22.20 -9.57 18.90
C ARG A 47 -21.99 -8.08 18.64
N GLN A 48 -22.50 -7.21 19.51
CA GLN A 48 -22.30 -5.76 19.40
C GLN A 48 -20.83 -5.38 19.59
N TYR A 49 -20.12 -6.03 20.52
CA TYR A 49 -18.70 -5.84 20.73
C TYR A 49 -17.89 -6.25 19.49
N ALA A 50 -18.14 -7.43 18.92
CA ALA A 50 -17.46 -7.89 17.70
C ALA A 50 -17.73 -6.95 16.50
N ILE A 51 -18.99 -6.51 16.31
CA ILE A 51 -19.36 -5.52 15.29
C ILE A 51 -18.66 -4.18 15.53
N LYS A 52 -18.56 -3.74 16.79
CA LYS A 52 -17.88 -2.50 17.16
C LYS A 52 -16.40 -2.60 16.85
N GLU A 53 -15.74 -3.69 17.24
CA GLU A 53 -14.33 -3.96 16.98
C GLU A 53 -14.03 -3.94 15.48
N ASP A 54 -14.80 -4.67 14.67
CA ASP A 54 -14.70 -4.67 13.21
C ASP A 54 -14.92 -3.28 12.61
N LYS A 55 -15.90 -2.52 13.11
CA LYS A 55 -16.12 -1.14 12.68
C LYS A 55 -14.95 -0.23 13.04
N THR A 56 -14.38 -0.33 14.24
CA THR A 56 -13.17 0.42 14.62
C THR A 56 -11.99 0.03 13.77
N LYS A 57 -11.80 -1.26 13.47
CA LYS A 57 -10.73 -1.75 12.60
C LYS A 57 -10.90 -1.24 11.17
N LEU A 58 -12.14 -1.22 10.66
CA LEU A 58 -12.47 -0.66 9.35
C LEU A 58 -12.31 0.86 9.30
N LEU A 59 -12.72 1.58 10.35
CA LEU A 59 -12.54 3.02 10.48
C LEU A 59 -11.04 3.37 10.57
N PHE A 60 -10.27 2.62 11.36
CA PHE A 60 -8.81 2.73 11.44
C PHE A 60 -8.14 2.49 10.08
N TYR A 61 -8.50 1.40 9.39
CA TYR A 61 -8.01 1.10 8.05
C TYR A 61 -8.37 2.19 7.03
N LYS A 62 -9.56 2.78 7.13
CA LYS A 62 -9.99 3.90 6.28
C LYS A 62 -9.23 5.19 6.59
N GLN A 63 -8.82 5.39 7.84
CA GLN A 63 -8.13 6.60 8.31
C GLN A 63 -6.64 6.62 7.90
N GLU A 64 -6.04 5.46 7.61
CA GLU A 64 -4.65 5.33 7.15
C GLU A 64 -4.48 5.42 5.61
N GLN A 65 -5.58 5.47 4.85
CA GLN A 65 -5.53 5.69 3.40
C GLN A 65 -5.18 7.15 3.12
N VAL A 66 -3.89 7.46 3.12
CA VAL A 66 -3.41 8.79 2.73
C VAL A 66 -3.78 9.02 1.27
N GLU A 67 -4.70 9.96 1.02
CA GLU A 67 -5.19 10.27 -0.32
C GLU A 67 -4.04 10.74 -1.21
N GLN A 68 -3.58 9.88 -2.13
CA GLN A 68 -2.50 10.20 -3.04
C GLN A 68 -3.03 11.05 -4.21
N LYS A 69 -2.53 12.27 -4.33
CA LYS A 69 -2.87 13.22 -5.39
C LYS A 69 -1.73 13.32 -6.38
N ILE A 70 -2.01 13.09 -7.66
CA ILE A 70 -0.99 13.25 -8.71
C ILE A 70 -0.98 14.70 -9.17
N TYR A 71 0.22 15.26 -9.29
CA TYR A 71 0.46 16.58 -9.86
C TYR A 71 1.43 16.48 -11.04
N ARG A 72 1.28 17.36 -12.03
CA ARG A 72 2.17 17.47 -13.19
C ARG A 72 2.84 18.83 -13.24
N ALA A 73 4.16 18.84 -13.41
CA ALA A 73 4.95 20.06 -13.54
C ALA A 73 4.67 20.78 -14.88
N LYS A 74 4.36 22.07 -14.80
CA LYS A 74 4.26 23.01 -15.93
C LYS A 74 5.57 23.76 -16.17
N ALA A 75 6.28 24.09 -15.09
CA ALA A 75 7.57 24.77 -15.15
C ALA A 75 8.66 23.85 -15.77
N ASN A 76 9.70 24.46 -16.35
CA ASN A 76 10.85 23.72 -16.89
C ASN A 76 11.56 22.89 -15.81
N VAL A 77 11.74 23.50 -14.64
CA VAL A 77 12.33 22.89 -13.45
C VAL A 77 11.53 23.35 -12.24
N LEU A 78 11.10 22.40 -11.41
CA LEU A 78 10.47 22.61 -10.13
C LEU A 78 11.33 21.96 -9.05
N ASN A 79 11.62 22.69 -7.99
CA ASN A 79 12.54 22.23 -6.95
C ASN A 79 11.82 21.36 -5.92
N ILE A 80 12.47 20.26 -5.53
CA ILE A 80 12.11 19.45 -4.38
C ILE A 80 13.00 19.91 -3.23
N ARG A 81 12.39 20.27 -2.10
CA ARG A 81 13.08 20.80 -0.92
C ARG A 81 12.94 19.86 0.27
N GLU A 82 13.92 19.94 1.16
CA GLU A 82 13.98 19.09 2.37
C GLU A 82 12.85 19.42 3.36
N LEU A 83 12.50 20.70 3.49
CA LEU A 83 11.43 21.23 4.33
C LEU A 83 10.48 22.12 3.51
N PRO A 84 9.24 22.35 3.97
CA PRO A 84 8.26 23.19 3.29
C PRO A 84 8.58 24.69 3.44
N SER A 85 9.74 25.11 2.95
CA SER A 85 10.23 26.50 2.99
C SER A 85 11.09 26.82 1.77
N VAL A 86 11.01 28.07 1.30
CA VAL A 86 11.81 28.58 0.19
C VAL A 86 13.31 28.71 0.53
N ASP A 87 13.65 28.73 1.81
CA ASP A 87 15.03 28.80 2.29
C ASP A 87 15.64 27.40 2.54
N SER A 88 14.81 26.36 2.50
CA SER A 88 15.25 24.98 2.71
C SER A 88 16.12 24.47 1.55
N LYS A 89 17.06 23.58 1.86
CA LYS A 89 17.93 22.92 0.89
C LYS A 89 17.12 22.27 -0.24
N ILE A 90 17.55 22.50 -1.48
CA ILE A 90 17.05 21.79 -2.65
C ILE A 90 17.71 20.41 -2.67
N ILE A 91 16.90 19.36 -2.61
CA ILE A 91 17.33 17.95 -2.57
C ILE A 91 16.97 17.19 -3.84
N GLY A 92 16.16 17.79 -4.72
CA GLY A 92 15.82 17.18 -5.99
C GLY A 92 15.14 18.14 -6.96
N LYS A 93 14.81 17.65 -8.15
CA LYS A 93 14.16 18.42 -9.23
C LYS A 93 13.12 17.59 -9.97
N ILE A 94 12.02 18.25 -10.34
CA ILE A 94 11.00 17.75 -11.26
C ILE A 94 11.07 18.60 -12.52
N TYR A 95 11.18 17.95 -13.67
CA TYR A 95 11.21 18.59 -14.98
C TYR A 95 9.81 18.71 -15.57
N LYS A 96 9.65 19.60 -16.56
CA LYS A 96 8.38 19.81 -17.26
C LYS A 96 7.72 18.51 -17.71
N ASN A 97 6.40 18.45 -17.56
CA ASN A 97 5.53 17.30 -17.87
C ASN A 97 5.79 16.05 -17.03
N GLN A 98 6.72 16.06 -16.08
CA GLN A 98 6.85 14.97 -15.13
C GLN A 98 5.78 15.08 -14.05
N GLU A 99 5.39 13.92 -13.56
CA GLU A 99 4.38 13.77 -12.52
C GLU A 99 5.03 13.51 -11.18
N VAL A 100 4.31 13.85 -10.12
CA VAL A 100 4.71 13.62 -8.74
C VAL A 100 3.49 13.30 -7.90
N VAL A 101 3.68 12.47 -6.89
CA VAL A 101 2.62 12.05 -5.98
C VAL A 101 2.76 12.83 -4.68
N ILE A 102 1.68 13.51 -4.32
CA ILE A 102 1.55 14.33 -3.13
C ILE A 102 0.57 13.65 -2.20
N PHE A 103 1.02 13.36 -0.97
CA PHE A 103 0.23 12.65 0.02
C PHE A 103 -0.30 13.56 1.12
N ASP A 104 0.28 14.76 1.26
CA ASP A 104 -0.22 15.77 2.19
C ASP A 104 0.04 17.18 1.65
N ILE A 105 -0.79 18.14 2.05
CA ILE A 105 -0.68 19.53 1.61
C ILE A 105 -0.82 20.45 2.82
N GLU A 106 0.23 21.24 3.07
CA GLU A 106 0.25 22.23 4.15
C GLU A 106 0.80 23.56 3.60
N ASN A 107 0.09 24.66 3.80
CA ASN A 107 0.55 26.02 3.44
C ASN A 107 1.11 26.13 2.01
N SER A 108 0.41 25.53 1.03
CA SER A 108 0.82 25.47 -0.38
C SER A 108 2.07 24.63 -0.67
N TRP A 109 2.56 23.84 0.28
CA TRP A 109 3.59 22.83 0.07
C TRP A 109 2.95 21.44 -0.02
N GLY A 110 3.27 20.73 -1.09
CA GLY A 110 2.92 19.33 -1.25
C GLY A 110 4.04 18.45 -0.68
N LYS A 111 3.71 17.61 0.28
CA LYS A 111 4.61 16.60 0.84
C LYS A 111 4.64 15.37 -0.08
N MET A 112 5.84 14.93 -0.40
CA MET A 112 6.13 13.75 -1.22
C MET A 112 7.05 12.79 -0.47
N GLN A 113 7.27 11.60 -1.04
CA GLN A 113 8.07 10.54 -0.39
C GLN A 113 9.48 11.02 -0.03
N LYS A 114 10.03 11.95 -0.82
CA LYS A 114 11.38 12.51 -0.65
C LYS A 114 11.36 14.04 -0.64
N GLY A 115 10.61 14.64 0.28
CA GLY A 115 10.65 16.09 0.55
C GLY A 115 9.34 16.80 0.24
N TYR A 116 9.47 18.07 -0.19
CA TYR A 116 8.37 19.00 -0.37
C TYR A 116 8.49 19.76 -1.68
N VAL A 117 7.36 20.05 -2.32
CA VAL A 117 7.28 20.86 -3.53
C VAL A 117 6.28 21.99 -3.37
N PHE A 118 6.64 23.18 -3.85
CA PHE A 118 5.73 24.32 -3.78
C PHE A 118 4.64 24.21 -4.85
N LEU A 119 3.38 24.28 -4.43
CA LEU A 119 2.20 24.04 -5.27
C LEU A 119 1.62 25.33 -5.88
N ASP A 120 2.47 26.13 -6.53
CA ASP A 120 2.01 27.27 -7.32
C ASP A 120 1.27 26.78 -8.58
N PRO A 121 -0.03 27.08 -8.78
CA PRO A 121 -0.81 26.67 -9.94
C PRO A 121 -0.24 27.09 -11.31
N LYS A 122 0.64 28.11 -11.33
CA LYS A 122 1.39 28.53 -12.52
C LYS A 122 2.47 27.52 -12.92
N ASN A 123 3.07 26.85 -11.93
CA ASN A 123 4.23 25.97 -12.09
C ASN A 123 3.87 24.48 -12.02
N ILE A 124 2.72 24.13 -11.44
CA ILE A 124 2.25 22.75 -11.30
C ILE A 124 0.72 22.68 -11.38
N GLN A 125 0.17 21.57 -11.87
CA GLN A 125 -1.28 21.31 -11.85
C GLN A 125 -1.60 20.00 -11.17
N LYS A 126 -2.68 19.98 -10.39
CA LYS A 126 -3.31 18.73 -9.95
C LYS A 126 -3.89 18.01 -11.17
N LEU A 127 -3.75 16.70 -11.22
CA LEU A 127 -4.46 15.85 -12.17
C LEU A 127 -5.68 15.23 -11.47
N ASP A 128 -6.79 15.08 -12.18
CA ASP A 128 -8.05 14.51 -11.66
C ASP A 128 -7.98 12.99 -11.43
N GLN A 129 -6.83 12.39 -11.69
CA GLN A 129 -6.57 10.98 -11.42
C GLN A 129 -6.36 10.79 -9.91
N THR A 130 -7.34 10.20 -9.25
CA THR A 130 -7.13 9.53 -7.97
C THR A 130 -6.34 8.26 -8.26
N TYR A 131 -5.08 8.23 -7.85
CA TYR A 131 -4.32 7.00 -7.87
C TYR A 131 -4.95 6.04 -6.87
N GLN A 132 -5.64 5.02 -7.36
CA GLN A 132 -5.93 3.86 -6.55
C GLN A 132 -4.67 3.00 -6.56
N LYS A 133 -4.07 2.81 -5.39
CA LYS A 133 -2.98 1.86 -5.22
C LYS A 133 -3.44 0.53 -5.81
N PRO A 134 -2.85 0.04 -6.93
CA PRO A 134 -3.15 -1.29 -7.41
C PRO A 134 -2.88 -2.23 -6.25
N ASN A 135 -3.78 -3.21 -6.07
CA ASN A 135 -3.64 -4.19 -5.03
C ASN A 135 -2.20 -4.71 -5.07
N LEU A 136 -1.50 -4.62 -3.94
CA LEU A 136 -0.13 -5.15 -3.82
C LEU A 136 -0.17 -6.58 -4.35
N GLU A 137 0.83 -6.95 -5.17
CA GLU A 137 0.98 -8.25 -5.84
C GLU A 137 0.48 -8.31 -7.30
N GLN A 138 1.31 -7.88 -8.24
CA GLN A 138 1.81 -8.86 -9.22
C GLN A 138 3.02 -8.31 -9.97
N MET A 139 4.04 -9.17 -10.05
CA MET A 139 5.04 -9.05 -11.10
C MET A 139 4.31 -8.98 -12.44
N ALA A 140 4.56 -7.93 -13.20
CA ALA A 140 3.96 -7.76 -14.52
C ALA A 140 5.01 -7.32 -15.52
N PHE A 141 4.81 -7.74 -16.76
CA PHE A 141 5.67 -7.39 -17.86
C PHE A 141 5.16 -6.12 -18.54
N TYR A 142 6.08 -5.20 -18.80
CA TYR A 142 5.81 -3.93 -19.42
C TYR A 142 6.68 -3.74 -20.65
N LYS A 143 6.09 -3.25 -21.73
CA LYS A 143 6.80 -2.88 -22.93
C LYS A 143 7.21 -1.41 -22.85
N VAL A 144 8.46 -1.11 -23.19
CA VAL A 144 8.95 0.28 -23.27
C VAL A 144 8.45 0.93 -24.56
N LYS A 145 7.68 2.03 -24.45
CA LYS A 145 7.11 2.73 -25.63
C LYS A 145 7.95 3.91 -26.14
N VAL A 146 8.96 4.33 -25.37
CA VAL A 146 9.87 5.43 -25.73
C VAL A 146 11.22 4.92 -26.21
N LEU A 147 11.97 5.72 -26.98
CA LEU A 147 13.31 5.35 -27.49
C LEU A 147 14.25 4.83 -26.40
N ALA A 148 14.29 5.51 -25.26
CA ALA A 148 15.03 5.10 -24.07
C ALA A 148 14.30 5.53 -22.80
N ALA A 149 14.04 4.58 -21.90
CA ALA A 149 13.56 4.79 -20.55
C ALA A 149 14.72 4.66 -19.57
N ASN A 150 14.97 5.70 -18.77
CA ASN A 150 15.99 5.65 -17.73
C ASN A 150 15.49 4.80 -16.55
N ILE A 151 16.33 3.87 -16.10
CA ILE A 151 16.17 3.15 -14.85
C ILE A 151 17.10 3.81 -13.83
N ARG A 152 16.52 4.35 -12.76
CA ARG A 152 17.18 5.24 -11.80
C ARG A 152 17.34 4.57 -10.45
N LYS A 153 18.28 5.06 -9.65
CA LYS A 153 18.56 4.54 -8.31
C LYS A 153 17.41 4.73 -7.33
N GLU A 154 16.70 5.84 -7.44
CA GLU A 154 15.55 6.20 -6.61
C GLU A 154 14.38 6.64 -7.52
N PRO A 155 13.13 6.61 -7.02
CA PRO A 155 11.93 7.09 -7.74
C PRO A 155 11.88 8.63 -7.80
N LEU A 156 12.97 9.25 -8.26
CA LEU A 156 13.14 10.68 -8.43
C LEU A 156 13.71 10.98 -9.81
N SER A 157 13.20 12.03 -10.43
CA SER A 157 13.52 12.41 -11.81
C SER A 157 14.97 12.83 -12.04
N ASP A 158 15.66 13.29 -11.01
CA ASP A 158 17.06 13.68 -11.05
C ASP A 158 17.98 12.69 -10.32
N SER A 159 17.44 11.57 -9.83
CA SER A 159 18.23 10.48 -9.26
C SER A 159 19.21 9.89 -10.29
N PRO A 160 20.41 9.44 -9.89
CA PRO A 160 21.37 8.82 -10.80
C PRO A 160 20.76 7.73 -11.67
N ILE A 161 21.09 7.76 -12.96
CA ILE A 161 20.69 6.73 -13.93
C ILE A 161 21.62 5.53 -13.73
N ILE A 162 21.04 4.37 -13.44
CA ILE A 162 21.77 3.10 -13.32
C ILE A 162 21.94 2.49 -14.70
N THR A 163 20.84 2.39 -15.45
CA THR A 163 20.82 1.83 -16.80
C THR A 163 19.65 2.39 -17.62
N LYS A 164 19.50 1.94 -18.86
CA LYS A 164 18.40 2.33 -19.75
C LYS A 164 17.76 1.09 -20.36
N ALA A 165 16.43 1.11 -20.46
CA ALA A 165 15.66 0.17 -21.26
C ALA A 165 15.25 0.86 -22.57
N TYR A 166 15.33 0.15 -23.69
CA TYR A 166 15.10 0.73 -25.02
C TYR A 166 13.72 0.38 -25.56
N GLN A 167 13.25 1.15 -26.54
CA GLN A 167 11.94 0.94 -27.15
C GLN A 167 11.72 -0.51 -27.57
N GLY A 168 10.53 -1.04 -27.28
CA GLY A 168 10.14 -2.40 -27.62
C GLY A 168 10.64 -3.46 -26.65
N SER A 169 11.64 -3.15 -25.81
CA SER A 169 12.09 -4.07 -24.76
C SER A 169 10.96 -4.34 -23.75
N ILE A 170 10.93 -5.57 -23.25
CA ILE A 170 10.03 -5.99 -22.17
C ILE A 170 10.83 -5.95 -20.87
N ILE A 171 10.32 -5.24 -19.88
CA ILE A 171 10.90 -5.17 -18.55
C ILE A 171 9.92 -5.74 -17.52
N GLU A 172 10.49 -6.43 -16.53
CA GLU A 172 9.76 -6.95 -15.39
C GLU A 172 9.63 -5.85 -14.33
N VAL A 173 8.40 -5.51 -13.95
CA VAL A 173 8.09 -4.59 -12.86
C VAL A 173 7.60 -5.42 -11.68
N GLN A 174 8.37 -5.39 -10.60
CA GLN A 174 8.15 -6.17 -9.37
C GLN A 174 7.15 -5.51 -8.42
N GLU A 175 7.16 -4.18 -8.39
CA GLU A 175 6.34 -3.37 -7.50
C GLU A 175 5.97 -2.07 -8.21
N ILE A 176 4.74 -1.60 -7.99
CA ILE A 176 4.26 -0.31 -8.48
C ILE A 176 4.08 0.61 -7.29
N ASP A 177 4.86 1.69 -7.26
CA ASP A 177 4.73 2.80 -6.31
C ASP A 177 4.26 4.03 -7.07
N ALA A 178 2.95 4.15 -7.20
CA ALA A 178 2.27 5.26 -7.84
C ALA A 178 2.61 5.42 -9.32
N ILE A 179 3.55 6.31 -9.62
CA ILE A 179 3.99 6.65 -10.98
C ILE A 179 5.30 5.96 -11.36
N TRP A 180 5.89 5.19 -10.43
CA TRP A 180 7.14 4.46 -10.60
C TRP A 180 6.92 2.96 -10.53
N GLY A 181 7.61 2.23 -11.41
CA GLY A 181 7.76 0.78 -11.35
C GLY A 181 9.15 0.44 -10.83
N LYS A 182 9.21 -0.46 -9.85
CA LYS A 182 10.46 -1.05 -9.35
C LYS A 182 10.81 -2.26 -10.21
N THR A 183 12.03 -2.27 -10.71
CA THR A 183 12.65 -3.35 -11.47
C THR A 183 13.80 -3.94 -10.65
N LYS A 184 14.41 -5.02 -11.15
CA LYS A 184 15.63 -5.58 -10.55
C LYS A 184 16.77 -4.55 -10.40
N ASP A 185 16.91 -3.66 -11.37
CA ASP A 185 18.05 -2.72 -11.44
C ASP A 185 17.76 -1.35 -10.81
N GLY A 186 16.49 -1.01 -10.61
CA GLY A 186 16.09 0.31 -10.07
C GLY A 186 14.66 0.70 -10.44
N PHE A 187 14.40 2.00 -10.50
CA PHE A 187 13.07 2.57 -10.69
C PHE A 187 12.90 3.17 -12.09
N VAL A 188 11.78 2.87 -12.73
CA VAL A 188 11.40 3.38 -14.05
C VAL A 188 10.05 4.08 -13.99
N ALA A 189 9.89 5.18 -14.71
CA ALA A 189 8.62 5.91 -14.71
C ALA A 189 7.56 5.15 -15.54
N LEU A 190 6.43 4.79 -14.93
CA LEU A 190 5.37 3.98 -15.54
C LEU A 190 4.76 4.62 -16.78
N ARG A 191 4.71 5.96 -16.83
CA ARG A 191 4.22 6.69 -18.01
C ARG A 191 5.01 6.38 -19.28
N LEU A 192 6.24 5.86 -19.17
CA LEU A 192 7.13 5.48 -20.28
C LEU A 192 6.90 4.05 -20.76
N LEU A 193 5.97 3.35 -20.12
CA LEU A 193 5.69 1.95 -20.34
C LEU A 193 4.24 1.75 -20.80
N GLU A 194 3.99 0.55 -21.27
CA GLU A 194 2.67 0.01 -21.60
C GLU A 194 2.60 -1.40 -21.00
N LYS A 195 1.52 -1.71 -20.29
CA LYS A 195 1.35 -3.04 -19.69
C LYS A 195 1.18 -4.05 -20.83
N VAL A 196 1.89 -5.17 -20.76
CA VAL A 196 1.64 -6.30 -21.65
C VAL A 196 0.54 -7.11 -20.99
N ASP A 197 -0.67 -7.02 -21.53
CA ASP A 197 -1.75 -7.92 -21.14
C ASP A 197 -1.46 -9.30 -21.75
N GLU A 198 -1.61 -10.36 -20.93
CA GLU A 198 -1.55 -11.76 -21.40
C GLU A 198 -2.76 -12.11 -22.28
#